data_AF-A0A397FR67-F1
#
_entry.id   AF-A0A397FR67-F1
#
_cell.length_a   1.000
_cell.length_b   1.000
_cell.length_c   1.000
_cell.angle_alpha   90.00
_cell.angle_beta   90.00
_cell.angle_gamma   90.00
#
_symmetry.space_group_name_H-M   'P 1'
#
loop_
_entity.id
_entity.type
_entity.pdbx_description
1 polymer ?
#
loop_
_entity_poly.entity_id
_entity_poly.type
_entity_poly.pdbx_seq_one_letter_code
_entity_poly.pdbx_strand_id
1 'polypeptide(L)'
;MARPAQKQNTIKNSPVDGFKDQQIIQGILTSRIETRETKTEPFYYGFFKFPNQEQEIPVIWKKQAKPDIKKGSQAELKGQWAKSNDSRPSFTCSDFKIITGPPELTIQSLRKQIQPLLSFTLEQKQEWQQKTDFLFSKNRALEKLEKISKLGSQYLQAYLLTKNARYANYQQELLKHTNFTPESYLERMASELEDTERRIKVYQNKEGGN
;
A
#
# COMPACT_ATOMS: atom_id res chain seq x y z
N MET A 1 -11.77 10.61 51.85
CA MET A 1 -12.70 11.32 50.96
C MET A 1 -12.64 10.64 49.59
N ALA A 2 -13.72 9.93 49.22
CA ALA A 2 -13.76 9.08 48.04
C ALA A 2 -14.09 9.89 46.77
N ARG A 3 -13.38 9.62 45.68
CA ARG A 3 -13.64 10.18 44.34
C ARG A 3 -14.90 9.52 43.75
N PRO A 4 -15.83 10.26 43.11
CA PRO A 4 -16.97 9.64 42.45
C PRO A 4 -16.52 8.88 41.19
N ALA A 5 -17.04 7.67 41.03
CA ALA A 5 -16.76 6.79 39.90
C ALA A 5 -17.37 7.34 38.59
N GLN A 6 -16.56 7.39 37.54
CA GLN A 6 -17.05 7.60 36.17
C GLN A 6 -17.88 6.40 35.75
N LYS A 7 -19.13 6.64 35.34
CA LYS A 7 -19.98 5.61 34.73
C LYS A 7 -19.38 5.20 33.39
N GLN A 8 -18.86 3.96 33.33
CA GLN A 8 -18.53 3.29 32.08
C GLN A 8 -19.84 3.05 31.31
N ASN A 9 -19.93 3.57 30.09
CA ASN A 9 -21.00 3.21 29.16
C ASN A 9 -20.67 1.82 28.59
N THR A 10 -21.25 0.79 29.19
CA THR A 10 -21.20 -0.59 28.68
C THR A 10 -22.00 -0.66 27.39
N ILE A 11 -21.33 -0.85 26.25
CA ILE A 11 -21.99 -1.20 24.99
C ILE A 11 -22.46 -2.66 25.14
N LYS A 12 -23.77 -2.88 25.23
CA LYS A 12 -24.36 -4.21 25.13
C LYS A 12 -24.10 -4.72 23.71
N ASN A 13 -23.45 -5.88 23.59
CA ASN A 13 -23.46 -6.69 22.38
C ASN A 13 -24.90 -7.13 22.13
N SER A 14 -25.64 -6.40 21.28
CA SER A 14 -26.95 -6.82 20.83
C SER A 14 -26.83 -7.69 19.57
N PRO A 15 -27.66 -8.75 19.44
CA PRO A 15 -27.72 -9.57 18.24
C PRO A 15 -28.18 -8.71 17.05
N VAL A 16 -27.65 -9.02 15.87
CA VAL A 16 -27.91 -8.31 14.62
C VAL A 16 -29.29 -8.72 14.07
N ASP A 17 -30.36 -8.30 14.73
CA ASP A 17 -31.75 -8.48 14.29
C ASP A 17 -32.40 -7.12 13.97
N GLY A 18 -32.83 -6.94 12.72
CA GLY A 18 -33.83 -5.96 12.28
C GLY A 18 -33.63 -4.49 12.67
N PHE A 19 -32.66 -3.76 12.07
CA PHE A 19 -32.45 -2.33 12.36
C PHE A 19 -33.54 -1.42 11.77
N LYS A 20 -34.53 -1.04 12.58
CA LYS A 20 -35.42 0.13 12.34
C LYS A 20 -35.12 1.32 13.26
N ASP A 21 -34.30 1.15 14.28
CA ASP A 21 -34.12 2.19 15.29
C ASP A 21 -32.96 3.15 14.97
N GLN A 22 -33.25 4.44 15.10
CA GLN A 22 -32.27 5.52 14.95
C GLN A 22 -31.22 5.44 16.08
N GLN A 23 -29.95 5.39 15.70
CA GLN A 23 -28.81 5.28 16.62
C GLN A 23 -28.00 6.57 16.66
N ILE A 24 -27.27 6.74 17.76
CA ILE A 24 -26.28 7.81 17.95
C ILE A 24 -24.92 7.16 18.15
N ILE A 25 -23.95 7.52 17.31
CA ILE A 25 -22.57 7.01 17.36
C ILE A 25 -21.58 8.17 17.30
N GLN A 26 -20.40 8.01 17.88
CA GLN A 26 -19.35 9.03 17.85
C GLN A 26 -18.11 8.50 17.14
N GLY A 27 -17.55 9.29 16.23
CA GLY A 27 -16.36 8.92 15.48
C GLY A 27 -15.57 10.12 14.98
N ILE A 28 -14.39 9.84 14.44
CA ILE A 28 -13.51 10.84 13.84
C ILE A 28 -13.59 10.71 12.32
N LEU A 29 -13.85 11.82 11.63
CA LEU A 29 -13.84 11.85 10.16
C LEU A 29 -12.38 11.76 9.66
N THR A 30 -12.03 10.69 8.95
CA THR A 30 -10.65 10.43 8.48
C THR A 30 -10.44 10.80 7.01
N SER A 31 -11.52 10.98 6.24
CA SER A 31 -11.49 11.42 4.85
C SER A 31 -12.03 12.84 4.68
N ARG A 32 -11.85 13.41 3.49
CA ARG A 32 -12.69 14.54 3.07
C ARG A 32 -14.10 14.02 2.79
N ILE A 33 -15.11 14.88 2.92
CA ILE A 33 -16.46 14.56 2.45
C ILE A 33 -16.53 14.79 0.96
N GLU A 34 -16.85 13.72 0.24
CA GLU A 34 -16.96 13.70 -1.21
C GLU A 34 -18.42 13.59 -1.64
N THR A 35 -18.66 13.99 -2.88
CA THR A 35 -19.97 13.86 -3.54
C THR A 35 -19.90 12.65 -4.46
N ARG A 36 -20.94 11.81 -4.41
CA ARG A 36 -21.14 10.73 -5.35
C ARG A 36 -22.39 11.00 -6.17
N GLU A 37 -22.18 11.18 -7.47
CA GLU A 37 -23.27 11.30 -8.43
C GLU A 37 -23.94 9.94 -8.63
N THR A 38 -25.28 9.94 -8.71
CA THR A 38 -26.05 8.75 -9.04
C THR A 38 -27.11 9.08 -10.09
N LYS A 39 -27.74 8.04 -10.64
CA LYS A 39 -28.82 8.20 -11.64
C LYS A 39 -30.06 8.93 -11.08
N THR A 40 -30.27 8.86 -9.77
CA THR A 40 -31.45 9.45 -9.13
C THR A 40 -31.10 10.78 -8.46
N GLU A 41 -30.19 10.75 -7.49
CA GLU A 41 -29.82 11.94 -6.72
C GLU A 41 -28.39 11.81 -6.18
N PRO A 42 -27.60 12.89 -6.14
CA PRO A 42 -26.28 12.85 -5.53
C PRO A 42 -26.39 12.58 -4.02
N PHE A 43 -25.38 11.91 -3.48
CA PHE A 43 -25.22 11.76 -2.03
C PHE A 43 -23.80 12.12 -1.60
N TYR A 44 -23.65 12.50 -0.34
CA TYR A 44 -22.35 12.80 0.23
C TYR A 44 -21.87 11.66 1.08
N TYR A 45 -20.56 11.43 1.10
CA TYR A 45 -19.99 10.38 1.94
C TYR A 45 -18.62 10.78 2.49
N GLY A 46 -18.30 10.22 3.65
CA GLY A 46 -16.98 10.33 4.28
C GLY A 46 -16.71 9.09 5.12
N PHE A 47 -15.44 8.82 5.40
CA PHE A 47 -15.02 7.67 6.20
C PHE A 47 -14.79 8.09 7.65
N PHE A 48 -15.39 7.35 8.57
CA PHE A 48 -15.25 7.56 10.00
C PHE A 48 -14.51 6.40 10.64
N LYS A 49 -13.62 6.75 11.56
CA LYS A 49 -13.03 5.81 12.51
C LYS A 49 -13.85 5.84 13.79
N PHE A 50 -14.46 4.72 14.14
CA PHE A 50 -15.21 4.55 15.38
C PHE A 50 -14.35 3.89 16.47
N PRO A 51 -14.58 4.19 17.75
CA PRO A 51 -13.92 3.49 18.85
C PRO A 51 -14.12 1.98 18.74
N ASN A 52 -13.07 1.19 19.01
CA ASN A 52 -13.08 -0.27 18.98
C ASN A 52 -13.37 -0.90 17.60
N GLN A 53 -13.25 -0.14 16.51
CA GLN A 53 -13.32 -0.67 15.15
C GLN A 53 -12.00 -0.43 14.42
N GLU A 54 -11.40 -1.48 13.87
CA GLU A 54 -10.17 -1.36 13.06
C GLU A 54 -10.45 -0.77 11.69
N GLN A 55 -11.59 -1.13 11.09
CA GLN A 55 -12.00 -0.62 9.80
C GLN A 55 -12.57 0.79 9.92
N GLU A 56 -12.32 1.61 8.90
CA GLU A 56 -13.10 2.83 8.70
C GLU A 56 -14.48 2.47 8.13
N ILE A 57 -15.50 3.20 8.52
CA ILE A 57 -16.87 2.96 8.08
C ILE A 57 -17.34 4.13 7.22
N PRO A 58 -17.93 3.87 6.04
CA PRO A 58 -18.56 4.91 5.25
C PRO A 58 -19.82 5.43 5.94
N VAL A 59 -19.86 6.75 6.15
CA VAL A 59 -21.03 7.50 6.58
C VAL A 59 -21.60 8.23 5.37
N ILE A 60 -22.91 8.10 5.16
CA ILE A 60 -23.63 8.57 3.97
C ILE A 60 -24.70 9.58 4.38
N TRP A 61 -24.75 10.71 3.67
CA TRP A 61 -25.82 11.70 3.78
C TRP A 61 -26.61 11.72 2.47
N LYS A 62 -27.87 11.30 2.53
CA LYS A 62 -28.80 11.29 1.40
C LYS A 62 -29.77 12.46 1.52
N LYS A 63 -30.11 13.11 0.40
CA LYS A 63 -31.15 14.16 0.34
C LYS A 63 -30.92 15.34 1.29
N GLN A 64 -29.65 15.63 1.58
CA GLN A 64 -29.23 16.71 2.48
C GLN A 64 -28.17 17.56 1.80
N ALA A 65 -27.96 18.78 2.27
CA ALA A 65 -26.82 19.59 1.86
C ALA A 65 -25.49 18.92 2.27
N LYS A 66 -24.39 19.28 1.60
CA LYS A 66 -23.07 18.78 1.96
C LYS A 66 -22.76 19.13 3.43
N PRO A 67 -22.43 18.14 4.28
CA PRO A 67 -22.07 18.42 5.67
C PRO A 67 -20.79 19.26 5.74
N ASP A 68 -20.82 20.32 6.54
CA ASP A 68 -19.62 21.11 6.86
C ASP A 68 -18.86 20.48 8.04
N ILE A 69 -18.36 19.25 7.83
CA ILE A 69 -17.48 18.56 8.78
C ILE A 69 -16.09 18.45 8.14
N LYS A 70 -15.08 19.01 8.80
CA LYS A 70 -13.69 18.98 8.32
C LYS A 70 -13.00 17.67 8.71
N LYS A 71 -12.16 17.12 7.83
CA LYS A 71 -11.33 15.95 8.12
C LYS A 71 -10.54 16.17 9.42
N GLY A 72 -10.59 15.18 10.32
CA GLY A 72 -9.98 15.20 11.64
C GLY A 72 -10.93 15.65 12.75
N SER A 73 -12.13 16.14 12.42
CA SER A 73 -13.14 16.50 13.44
C SER A 73 -13.74 15.24 14.06
N GLN A 74 -14.03 15.32 15.36
CA GLN A 74 -14.85 14.36 16.07
C GLN A 74 -16.32 14.81 16.01
N ALA A 75 -17.21 13.92 15.58
CA ALA A 75 -18.63 14.21 15.49
C ALA A 75 -19.47 13.10 16.14
N GLU A 76 -20.59 13.52 16.72
CA GLU A 76 -21.72 12.66 17.05
C GLU A 76 -22.64 12.59 15.83
N LEU A 77 -23.01 11.38 15.43
CA LEU A 77 -23.79 11.09 14.24
C LEU A 77 -25.07 10.38 14.66
N LYS A 78 -26.21 10.91 14.21
CA LYS A 78 -27.51 10.31 14.39
C LYS A 78 -27.96 9.70 13.06
N GLY A 79 -28.43 8.46 13.07
CA GLY A 79 -28.71 7.75 11.81
C GLY A 79 -29.02 6.27 11.96
N GLN A 80 -28.88 5.52 10.89
CA GLN A 80 -29.18 4.09 10.83
C GLN A 80 -28.08 3.33 10.10
N TRP A 81 -27.78 2.13 10.58
CA TRP A 81 -26.89 1.20 9.87
C TRP A 81 -27.60 0.64 8.63
N ALA A 82 -26.91 0.69 7.50
CA ALA A 82 -27.31 0.06 6.27
C ALA A 82 -26.39 -1.11 5.96
N LYS A 83 -26.98 -2.29 5.74
CA LYS A 83 -26.29 -3.44 5.12
C LYS A 83 -26.33 -3.25 3.60
N SER A 84 -25.46 -2.40 3.08
CA SER A 84 -25.43 -2.11 1.64
C SER A 84 -24.69 -3.14 0.81
N ASN A 85 -23.86 -4.00 1.44
CA ASN A 85 -23.24 -5.22 0.89
C ASN A 85 -22.67 -6.02 2.08
N ASP A 86 -22.73 -7.35 2.06
CA ASP A 86 -22.36 -8.23 3.19
C ASP A 86 -20.90 -8.06 3.69
N SER A 87 -20.05 -7.37 2.95
CA SER A 87 -18.61 -7.19 3.25
C SER A 87 -18.24 -5.88 3.96
N ARG A 88 -19.08 -4.83 3.94
CA ARG A 88 -18.81 -3.57 4.66
C ARG A 88 -20.09 -2.83 5.02
N PRO A 89 -20.42 -2.70 6.31
CA PRO A 89 -21.58 -1.90 6.73
C PRO A 89 -21.35 -0.42 6.43
N SER A 90 -22.44 0.31 6.18
CA SER A 90 -22.44 1.77 6.07
C SER A 90 -23.41 2.38 7.08
N PHE A 91 -23.22 3.65 7.41
CA PHE A 91 -24.12 4.38 8.31
C PHE A 91 -24.78 5.53 7.56
N THR A 92 -26.10 5.48 7.40
CA THR A 92 -26.86 6.59 6.81
C THR A 92 -27.16 7.59 7.90
N CYS A 93 -26.51 8.75 7.85
CA CYS A 93 -26.63 9.82 8.83
C CYS A 93 -27.77 10.76 8.43
N SER A 94 -28.62 11.09 9.40
CA SER A 94 -29.71 12.05 9.26
C SER A 94 -29.43 13.37 9.99
N ASP A 95 -28.59 13.37 11.02
CA ASP A 95 -28.21 14.57 11.76
C ASP A 95 -26.84 14.39 12.42
N PHE A 96 -26.11 15.47 12.67
CA PHE A 96 -24.80 15.41 13.29
C PHE A 96 -24.49 16.63 14.17
N LYS A 97 -23.59 16.41 15.14
CA LYS A 97 -23.04 17.46 15.99
C LYS A 97 -21.52 17.33 16.07
N ILE A 98 -20.80 18.39 15.73
CA ILE A 98 -19.34 18.43 15.91
C ILE A 98 -19.05 18.56 17.40
N ILE A 99 -18.31 17.60 17.95
CA ILE A 99 -17.86 17.60 19.35
C ILE A 99 -16.55 18.39 19.45
N THR A 100 -15.61 18.08 18.55
CA THR A 100 -14.29 18.71 18.49
C THR A 100 -13.93 18.97 17.04
N GLY A 101 -13.43 20.18 16.75
CA GLY A 101 -12.94 20.54 15.41
C GLY A 101 -11.69 19.74 15.00
N PRO A 102 -11.23 19.89 13.75
CA PRO A 102 -10.01 19.23 13.31
C PRO A 102 -8.80 19.79 14.08
N PRO A 103 -7.73 18.99 14.23
CA PRO A 103 -6.48 19.51 14.76
C PRO A 103 -5.95 20.66 13.90
N GLU A 104 -5.24 21.59 14.53
CA GLU A 104 -4.71 22.76 13.83
C GLU A 104 -3.74 22.35 12.71
N LEU A 105 -3.93 22.95 11.54
CA LEU A 105 -3.04 22.77 10.41
C LEU A 105 -1.80 23.64 10.62
N THR A 106 -0.66 23.01 10.88
CA THR A 106 0.62 23.71 11.09
C THR A 106 1.66 23.21 10.10
N ILE A 107 2.71 23.99 9.90
CA ILE A 107 3.86 23.57 9.08
C ILE A 107 4.43 22.24 9.61
N GLN A 108 4.49 22.08 10.94
CA GLN A 108 5.00 20.85 11.55
C GLN A 108 4.07 19.65 11.31
N SER A 109 2.74 19.83 11.39
CA SER A 109 1.80 18.73 11.16
C SER A 109 1.80 18.28 9.70
N LEU A 110 1.96 19.21 8.74
CA LEU A 110 2.14 18.88 7.33
C LEU A 110 3.49 18.19 7.06
N ARG A 111 4.58 18.66 7.65
CA ARG A 111 5.89 17.98 7.54
C ARG A 111 5.83 16.54 8.05
N LYS A 112 5.14 16.30 9.17
CA LYS A 112 4.92 14.95 9.70
C LYS A 112 4.13 14.05 8.74
N GLN A 113 3.16 14.60 8.00
CA GLN A 113 2.42 13.85 6.98
C GLN A 113 3.27 13.55 5.74
N ILE A 114 4.16 14.46 5.35
CA ILE A 114 5.03 14.29 4.18
C ILE A 114 6.09 13.21 4.40
N GLN A 115 6.70 13.15 5.60
CA GLN A 115 7.83 12.26 5.87
C GLN A 115 7.60 10.78 5.49
N PRO A 116 6.52 10.11 5.93
CA PRO A 116 6.32 8.70 5.56
C PRO A 116 6.12 8.50 4.05
N LEU A 117 5.46 9.45 3.36
CA LEU A 117 5.29 9.42 1.91
C LEU A 117 6.63 9.57 1.18
N LEU A 118 7.47 10.50 1.66
CA LEU A 118 8.80 10.71 1.11
C LEU A 118 9.71 9.49 1.32
N SER A 119 9.74 8.93 2.53
CA SER A 119 10.53 7.73 2.84
C SER A 119 10.14 6.57 1.93
N PHE A 120 8.84 6.26 1.83
CA PHE A 120 8.33 5.22 0.93
C PHE A 120 8.76 5.48 -0.53
N THR A 121 8.62 6.71 -1.02
CA THR A 121 8.96 7.06 -2.40
C THR A 121 10.46 6.93 -2.68
N LEU A 122 11.31 7.32 -1.72
CA LEU A 122 12.76 7.20 -1.85
C LEU A 122 13.22 5.73 -1.85
N GLU A 123 12.61 4.90 -1.00
CA GLU A 123 12.86 3.45 -0.99
C GLU A 123 12.49 2.82 -2.33
N GLN A 124 11.31 3.14 -2.87
CA GLN A 124 10.89 2.67 -4.19
C GLN A 124 11.86 3.13 -5.29
N LYS A 125 12.29 4.40 -5.27
CA LYS A 125 13.27 4.93 -6.23
C LYS A 125 14.59 4.16 -6.17
N GLN A 126 15.10 3.91 -4.98
CA GLN A 126 16.35 3.17 -4.80
C GLN A 126 16.23 1.74 -5.34
N GLU A 127 15.13 1.07 -5.03
CA GLU A 127 14.89 -0.29 -5.51
C GLU A 127 14.80 -0.35 -7.04
N TRP A 128 14.09 0.60 -7.67
CA TRP A 128 14.04 0.70 -9.13
C TRP A 128 15.41 0.97 -9.74
N GLN A 129 16.19 1.88 -9.16
CA GLN A 129 17.55 2.15 -9.61
C GLN A 129 18.42 0.89 -9.60
N GLN A 130 18.36 0.09 -8.53
CA GLN A 130 19.10 -1.17 -8.44
C GLN A 130 18.69 -2.17 -9.53
N LYS A 131 17.39 -2.29 -9.83
CA LYS A 131 16.91 -3.15 -10.93
C LYS A 131 17.41 -2.65 -12.29
N THR A 132 17.35 -1.35 -12.53
CA THR A 132 17.86 -0.73 -13.76
C THR A 132 19.36 -0.96 -13.93
N ASP A 133 20.15 -0.74 -12.88
CA ASP A 133 21.60 -0.96 -12.90
C ASP A 133 21.94 -2.43 -13.15
N PHE A 134 21.20 -3.36 -12.53
CA PHE A 134 21.32 -4.78 -12.79
C PHE A 134 21.08 -5.12 -14.26
N LEU A 135 19.97 -4.65 -14.86
CA LEU A 135 19.65 -4.93 -16.27
C LEU A 135 20.70 -4.35 -17.23
N PHE A 136 21.16 -3.12 -16.99
CA PHE A 136 22.27 -2.55 -17.77
C PHE A 136 23.55 -3.38 -17.63
N SER A 137 23.84 -3.90 -16.43
CA SER A 137 25.01 -4.75 -16.22
C SER A 137 24.93 -6.05 -17.02
N LYS A 138 23.73 -6.65 -17.15
CA LYS A 138 23.51 -7.86 -17.95
C LYS A 138 23.64 -7.58 -19.44
N ASN A 139 23.07 -6.49 -19.95
CA ASN A 139 23.27 -6.07 -21.34
C ASN A 139 24.74 -5.88 -21.69
N ARG A 140 25.50 -5.16 -20.85
CA ARG A 140 26.96 -5.00 -21.03
C ARG A 140 27.71 -6.32 -20.99
N ALA A 141 27.26 -7.27 -20.16
CA ALA A 141 27.88 -8.60 -20.07
C ALA A 141 27.66 -9.41 -21.35
N LEU A 142 26.46 -9.34 -21.94
CA LEU A 142 26.13 -9.97 -23.22
C LEU A 142 26.91 -9.36 -24.38
N GLU A 143 26.96 -8.03 -24.47
CA GLU A 143 27.78 -7.32 -25.49
C GLU A 143 29.26 -7.74 -25.39
N LYS A 144 29.79 -7.86 -24.17
CA LYS A 144 31.17 -8.28 -23.95
C LYS A 144 31.39 -9.74 -24.33
N LEU A 145 30.44 -10.63 -24.03
CA LEU A 145 30.50 -12.03 -24.43
C LEU A 145 30.54 -12.15 -25.97
N GLU A 146 29.68 -11.40 -26.67
CA GLU A 146 29.63 -11.38 -28.14
C GLU A 146 30.92 -10.83 -28.78
N LYS A 147 31.53 -9.80 -28.18
CA LYS A 147 32.82 -9.27 -28.65
C LYS A 147 33.94 -10.27 -28.45
N ILE A 148 34.00 -10.93 -27.28
CA ILE A 148 35.08 -11.87 -26.94
C ILE A 148 34.96 -13.17 -27.72
N SER A 149 33.74 -13.66 -28.00
CA SER A 149 33.56 -14.89 -28.79
C SER A 149 34.18 -14.79 -30.19
N LYS A 150 34.28 -13.58 -30.74
CA LYS A 150 34.92 -13.29 -32.04
C LYS A 150 36.45 -13.26 -31.98
N LEU A 151 37.06 -13.19 -30.80
CA LEU A 151 38.52 -13.08 -30.63
C LEU A 151 39.23 -14.45 -30.57
N GLY A 152 38.48 -15.55 -30.43
CA GLY A 152 39.00 -16.91 -30.36
C GLY A 152 38.69 -17.62 -29.04
N SER A 153 38.71 -18.96 -29.09
CA SER A 153 38.26 -19.83 -27.98
C SER A 153 39.01 -19.61 -26.67
N GLN A 154 40.33 -19.38 -26.73
CA GLN A 154 41.18 -19.13 -25.56
C GLN A 154 40.77 -17.88 -24.77
N TYR A 155 40.40 -16.78 -25.47
CA TYR A 155 39.96 -15.54 -24.83
C TYR A 155 38.56 -15.68 -24.24
N LEU A 156 37.68 -16.40 -24.94
CA LEU A 156 36.35 -16.73 -24.45
C LEU A 156 36.42 -17.58 -23.18
N GLN A 157 37.26 -18.62 -23.18
CA GLN A 157 37.46 -19.48 -22.02
C GLN A 157 38.03 -18.71 -20.83
N ALA A 158 39.05 -17.86 -21.04
CA ALA A 158 39.58 -17.00 -19.98
C ALA A 158 38.50 -16.07 -19.41
N TYR A 159 37.69 -15.43 -20.25
CA TYR A 159 36.58 -14.59 -19.80
C TYR A 159 35.56 -15.38 -18.98
N LEU A 160 35.15 -16.55 -19.45
CA LEU A 160 34.20 -17.43 -18.77
C LEU A 160 34.72 -17.88 -17.39
N LEU A 161 36.01 -18.20 -17.27
CA LEU A 161 36.64 -18.51 -15.98
C LEU A 161 36.54 -17.35 -15.00
N THR A 162 36.75 -16.10 -15.45
CA THR A 162 36.58 -14.93 -14.56
C THR A 162 35.14 -14.74 -14.09
N LYS A 163 34.15 -15.12 -14.92
CA LYS A 163 32.73 -15.07 -14.55
C LYS A 163 32.37 -16.17 -13.57
N ASN A 164 32.84 -17.39 -13.82
CA ASN A 164 32.67 -18.52 -12.92
C ASN A 164 33.21 -18.19 -11.52
N ALA A 165 34.42 -17.62 -11.43
CA ALA A 165 35.01 -17.20 -10.16
C ALA A 165 34.14 -16.17 -9.41
N ARG A 166 33.56 -15.19 -10.13
CA ARG A 166 32.63 -14.23 -9.52
C ARG A 166 31.35 -14.89 -9.02
N TYR A 167 30.76 -15.81 -9.80
CA TYR A 167 29.55 -16.52 -9.38
C TYR A 167 29.80 -17.47 -8.21
N ALA A 168 30.99 -18.03 -8.12
CA ALA A 168 31.44 -18.82 -6.99
C ALA A 168 31.82 -17.96 -5.77
N ASN A 169 31.66 -16.63 -5.85
CA ASN A 169 32.14 -15.69 -4.83
C ASN A 169 33.60 -15.95 -4.42
N TYR A 170 34.43 -16.36 -5.37
CA TYR A 170 35.83 -16.77 -5.17
C TYR A 170 36.05 -17.92 -4.17
N GLN A 171 35.01 -18.69 -3.84
CA GLN A 171 35.12 -19.84 -2.95
C GLN A 171 35.55 -21.10 -3.72
N GLN A 172 36.62 -21.74 -3.25
CA GLN A 172 37.25 -22.87 -3.94
C GLN A 172 36.35 -24.09 -4.06
N GLU A 173 35.43 -24.30 -3.11
CA GLU A 173 34.46 -25.39 -3.11
C GLU A 173 33.41 -25.22 -4.23
N LEU A 174 33.01 -23.98 -4.51
CA LEU A 174 32.04 -23.63 -5.56
C LEU A 174 32.69 -23.57 -6.96
N LEU A 175 34.01 -23.43 -7.03
CA LEU A 175 34.77 -23.43 -8.29
C LEU A 175 34.94 -24.82 -8.91
N LYS A 176 34.89 -25.89 -8.10
CA LYS A 176 35.21 -27.27 -8.52
C LYS A 176 34.11 -27.96 -9.35
N HIS A 177 32.96 -27.31 -9.56
CA HIS A 177 31.75 -27.97 -10.06
C HIS A 177 31.20 -27.49 -11.41
N THR A 178 31.98 -26.79 -12.25
CA THR A 178 31.38 -26.18 -13.44
C THR A 178 32.21 -26.38 -14.71
N ASN A 179 31.66 -27.19 -15.62
CA ASN A 179 31.79 -26.95 -17.06
C ASN A 179 31.13 -25.58 -17.35
N PHE A 180 31.87 -24.52 -17.08
CA PHE A 180 31.40 -23.14 -17.28
C PHE A 180 31.59 -22.78 -18.75
N THR A 181 30.62 -23.20 -19.56
CA THR A 181 30.57 -22.99 -21.02
C THR A 181 29.80 -21.72 -21.34
N PRO A 182 29.82 -21.23 -22.59
CA PRO A 182 28.94 -20.15 -23.02
C PRO A 182 27.47 -20.42 -22.70
N GLU A 183 27.02 -21.65 -22.92
CA GLU A 183 25.64 -22.09 -22.71
C GLU A 183 25.26 -22.00 -21.23
N SER A 184 26.06 -22.60 -20.33
CA SER A 184 25.74 -22.56 -18.90
C SER A 184 25.84 -21.15 -18.30
N TYR A 185 26.67 -20.27 -18.89
CA TYR A 185 26.70 -18.86 -18.53
C TYR A 185 25.43 -18.12 -19.00
N LEU A 186 24.94 -18.39 -20.21
CA LEU A 186 23.70 -17.81 -20.75
C LEU A 186 22.47 -18.30 -19.99
N GLU A 187 22.38 -19.60 -19.68
CA GLU A 187 21.30 -20.19 -18.87
C GLU A 187 21.22 -19.52 -17.49
N ARG A 188 22.37 -19.29 -16.85
CA ARG A 188 22.42 -18.61 -15.56
C ARG A 188 21.93 -17.16 -15.67
N MET A 189 22.35 -16.43 -16.71
CA MET A 189 21.83 -15.08 -16.95
C MET A 189 20.33 -15.06 -17.23
N ALA A 190 19.81 -16.04 -17.98
CA ALA A 190 18.37 -16.17 -18.25
C ALA A 190 17.58 -16.39 -16.95
N SER A 191 18.05 -17.26 -16.06
CA SER A 191 17.42 -17.47 -14.75
C SER A 191 17.42 -16.20 -13.89
N GLU A 192 18.53 -15.47 -13.84
CA GLU A 192 18.60 -14.20 -13.09
C GLU A 192 17.65 -13.12 -13.67
N LEU A 193 17.46 -13.12 -15.00
CA LEU A 193 16.51 -12.23 -15.68
C LEU A 193 15.06 -12.62 -15.38
N GLU A 194 14.73 -13.92 -15.39
CA GLU A 194 13.40 -14.42 -15.06
C GLU A 194 12.98 -14.03 -13.64
N ASP A 195 13.88 -14.20 -12.66
CA ASP A 195 13.62 -13.79 -11.27
C ASP A 195 13.36 -12.28 -11.16
N THR A 196 14.11 -11.49 -11.93
CA THR A 196 13.94 -10.03 -11.97
C THR A 196 12.61 -9.65 -12.62
N GLU A 197 12.23 -10.32 -13.70
CA GLU A 197 10.95 -10.12 -14.39
C GLU A 197 9.78 -10.43 -13.48
N ARG A 198 9.80 -11.57 -12.77
CA ARG A 198 8.76 -11.96 -11.81
C ARG A 198 8.57 -10.88 -10.74
N ARG A 199 9.66 -10.35 -10.19
CA ARG A 199 9.61 -9.27 -9.18
C ARG A 199 9.00 -7.98 -9.75
N ILE A 200 9.39 -7.58 -10.96
CA ILE A 200 8.83 -6.39 -11.62
C ILE A 200 7.32 -6.54 -11.85
N LYS A 201 6.88 -7.71 -12.36
CA LYS A 201 5.45 -7.99 -12.58
C LYS A 201 4.64 -7.94 -11.29
N VAL A 202 5.19 -8.41 -10.17
CA VAL A 202 4.53 -8.29 -8.86
C VAL A 202 4.32 -6.81 -8.48
N TYR A 203 5.27 -5.92 -8.75
CA TYR A 203 5.10 -4.49 -8.49
C TYR A 203 4.05 -3.86 -9.40
N GLN A 204 4.10 -4.14 -10.70
CA GLN A 204 3.12 -3.62 -11.67
C GLN A 204 1.69 -4.06 -11.32
N ASN A 205 1.50 -5.31 -10.89
CA ASN A 205 0.19 -5.81 -10.48
C ASN A 205 -0.30 -5.19 -9.16
N LYS A 206 0.61 -4.82 -8.25
CA LYS A 206 0.27 -4.06 -7.04
C LYS A 206 -0.13 -2.62 -7.35
N GLU A 207 0.46 -2.00 -8.37
CA GLU A 207 0.13 -0.64 -8.81
C GLU A 207 -1.14 -0.57 -9.68
N GLY A 208 -1.42 -1.60 -10.48
CA GLY A 208 -2.61 -1.70 -11.35
C GLY A 208 -3.88 -2.23 -10.67
N GLY A 209 -3.81 -2.61 -9.39
CA GLY A 209 -4.92 -3.17 -8.61
C GLY A 209 -5.66 -2.13 -7.74
N ASN A 210 -6.00 -0.97 -8.31
CA ASN A 210 -6.91 0.03 -7.72
C ASN A 210 -8.11 0.28 -8.63
#